data_AF-A0AA38FPH5-F1
#
_entry.id   AF-A0AA38FPH5-F1
#
_cell.length_a   1.000
_cell.length_b   1.000
_cell.length_c   1.000
_cell.angle_alpha   90.00
_cell.angle_beta   90.00
_cell.angle_gamma   90.00
#
_symmetry.space_group_name_H-M   'P 1'
#
loop_
_entity.id
_entity.type
_entity.pdbx_description
1 polymer ?
#
loop_
_entity_poly.entity_id
_entity_poly.type
_entity_poly.pdbx_seq_one_letter_code
_entity_poly.pdbx_strand_id
1 'polypeptide(L)' 'LDIKFELPMYTRELNVEKLDNWVKKIEVYCRVQKIVDDEAKIRLATLRMGGTALIWWESKLQEVEENK' A
#
# COMPACT_ATOMS: atom_id res chain seq x y z
N LEU A 1 -1.56 -26.30 5.89
CA LEU A 1 -0.79 -25.54 4.88
C LEU A 1 -0.55 -24.17 5.45
N ASP A 2 0.62 -23.96 6.04
CA ASP A 2 1.02 -22.66 6.60
C ASP A 2 1.65 -21.84 5.48
N ILE A 3 0.82 -21.34 4.56
CA ILE A 3 1.26 -20.54 3.42
C ILE A 3 1.58 -19.15 3.98
N LYS A 4 2.86 -18.85 4.16
CA LYS A 4 3.33 -17.50 4.44
C LYS A 4 3.06 -16.63 3.21
N PHE A 5 1.96 -15.89 3.24
CA PHE A 5 1.65 -14.93 2.19
C PHE A 5 2.55 -13.70 2.38
N GLU A 6 3.55 -13.58 1.53
CA GLU A 6 4.38 -12.38 1.49
C GLU A 6 3.68 -11.30 0.66
N LEU A 7 3.41 -10.16 1.31
CA LEU A 7 2.88 -8.99 0.63
C LEU A 7 3.97 -8.36 -0.25
N PRO A 8 3.69 -8.14 -1.55
CA PRO A 8 4.65 -7.54 -2.46
C PRO A 8 4.96 -6.09 -2.09
N MET A 9 6.20 -5.67 -2.34
CA MET A 9 6.61 -4.26 -2.27
C MET A 9 6.28 -3.55 -3.58
N TYR A 10 5.93 -2.27 -3.51
CA TYR A 10 5.82 -1.39 -4.68
C TYR A 10 6.81 -0.24 -4.60
N THR A 11 7.68 -0.14 -5.61
CA THR A 11 8.80 0.84 -5.63
C THR A 11 8.65 1.90 -6.70
N ARG A 12 7.43 2.11 -7.23
CA ARG A 12 7.13 3.06 -8.32
C ARG A 12 7.74 2.65 -9.64
N GLU A 13 7.27 1.52 -10.17
CA GLU A 13 7.49 1.20 -11.58
C GLU A 13 6.54 2.01 -12.46
N LEU A 14 6.99 2.46 -13.64
CA LEU A 14 6.16 3.13 -14.66
C LEU A 14 5.26 2.11 -15.39
N ASN A 15 4.52 1.30 -14.63
CA ASN A 15 3.62 0.29 -15.15
C ASN A 15 2.32 0.29 -14.33
N VAL A 16 1.23 0.75 -14.96
CA VAL A 16 -0.09 0.92 -14.33
C VAL A 16 -0.68 -0.44 -13.91
N GLU A 17 -0.48 -1.49 -14.70
CA GLU A 17 -0.95 -2.84 -14.36
C GLU A 17 -0.25 -3.38 -13.11
N LYS A 18 1.04 -3.07 -12.92
CA LYS A 18 1.77 -3.49 -11.72
C LYS A 18 1.26 -2.77 -10.47
N LEU A 19 0.93 -1.48 -10.57
CA LEU A 19 0.32 -0.74 -9.48
C LEU A 19 -1.06 -1.32 -9.13
N ASP A 20 -1.93 -1.51 -10.14
CA ASP A 20 -3.28 -2.05 -9.94
C ASP A 20 -3.24 -3.47 -9.33
N ASN A 21 -2.35 -4.33 -9.83
CA ASN A 21 -2.14 -5.66 -9.27
C ASN A 21 -1.61 -5.61 -7.83
N TRP A 22 -0.76 -4.64 -7.48
CA TRP A 22 -0.27 -4.45 -6.12
C TRP A 22 -1.41 -4.03 -5.17
N VAL A 23 -2.22 -3.05 -5.57
CA VAL A 23 -3.40 -2.60 -4.80
C VAL A 23 -4.37 -3.76 -4.57
N LYS A 24 -4.73 -4.50 -5.61
CA LYS A 24 -5.62 -5.68 -5.51
C LYS A 24 -5.10 -6.72 -4.53
N LYS A 25 -3.78 -6.97 -4.50
CA LYS A 25 -3.18 -7.93 -3.56
C LYS A 25 -3.26 -7.46 -2.12
N ILE A 26 -3.04 -6.16 -1.85
CA ILE A 26 -3.22 -5.57 -0.52
C ILE A 26 -4.68 -5.70 -0.08
N GLU A 27 -5.64 -5.41 -0.95
CA GLU A 27 -7.06 -5.55 -0.64
C GLU A 27 -7.48 -6.99 -0.33
N VAL A 28 -7.01 -7.96 -1.13
CA VAL A 28 -7.24 -9.39 -0.86
C VAL A 28 -6.67 -9.77 0.50
N TYR A 29 -5.45 -9.33 0.81
CA TYR A 29 -4.84 -9.60 2.11
C TYR A 29 -5.67 -9.02 3.25
N CYS A 30 -6.09 -7.76 3.15
CA CYS A 30 -6.94 -7.12 4.17
C CYS A 30 -8.25 -7.88 4.37
N ARG A 31 -8.89 -8.36 3.29
CA ARG A 31 -10.10 -9.19 3.38
C ARG A 31 -9.85 -10.52 4.10
N VAL A 32 -8.78 -11.22 3.75
CA VAL A 32 -8.41 -12.50 4.38
C VAL A 32 -8.10 -12.32 5.87
N GLN A 33 -7.37 -11.26 6.22
CA GLN A 33 -6.99 -10.92 7.60
C GLN A 33 -8.09 -10.17 8.37
N LYS A 34 -9.25 -9.91 7.76
CA LYS A 34 -10.36 -9.14 8.33
C LYS A 34 -9.97 -7.74 8.83
N ILE A 35 -9.02 -7.10 8.15
CA ILE A 35 -8.63 -5.70 8.38
C ILE A 35 -9.69 -4.83 7.70
N VAL A 36 -10.62 -4.30 8.50
CA VAL A 36 -11.75 -3.50 8.00
C VAL A 36 -11.53 -2.00 8.12
N ASP A 37 -10.68 -1.56 9.04
CA ASP A 37 -10.36 -0.15 9.29
C ASP A 37 -9.52 0.43 8.15
N ASP A 38 -9.95 1.57 7.60
CA ASP A 38 -9.30 2.19 6.44
C ASP A 38 -7.94 2.78 6.81
N GLU A 39 -7.78 3.30 8.03
CA GLU A 39 -6.49 3.81 8.50
C GLU A 39 -5.46 2.67 8.58
N ALA A 40 -5.84 1.52 9.12
CA ALA A 40 -5.01 0.32 9.17
C ALA A 40 -4.64 -0.18 7.75
N LYS A 41 -5.57 -0.14 6.79
CA LYS A 41 -5.28 -0.49 5.38
C LYS A 41 -4.27 0.47 4.76
N ILE A 42 -4.43 1.79 4.98
CA ILE A 42 -3.52 2.81 4.47
C ILE A 42 -2.13 2.64 5.07
N ARG A 43 -2.03 2.41 6.39
CA ARG A 43 -0.75 2.15 7.08
C ARG A 43 -0.07 0.89 6.53
N LEU A 44 -0.81 -0.19 6.29
CA LEU A 44 -0.28 -1.41 5.68
C LEU A 44 0.22 -1.19 4.25
N ALA A 45 -0.56 -0.50 3.42
CA ALA A 45 -0.17 -0.16 2.06
C ALA A 45 1.12 0.68 2.05
N THR A 46 1.21 1.67 2.95
CA THR A 46 2.39 2.52 3.14
C THR A 46 3.61 1.71 3.53
N LEU A 47 3.48 0.76 4.48
CA LEU A 47 4.56 -0.15 4.89
C LEU A 47 5.09 -1.01 3.72
N ARG A 48 4.24 -1.25 2.72
CA ARG A 48 4.57 -2.03 1.52
C ARG A 48 4.93 -1.17 0.31
N MET A 49 5.11 0.14 0.51
CA MET A 49 5.78 1.01 -0.45
C MET A 49 7.27 1.09 -0.14
N GLY A 50 8.08 1.23 -1.17
CA GLY A 50 9.52 1.43 -1.02
C GLY A 50 10.05 2.47 -2.00
N GLY A 51 11.26 2.97 -1.73
CA GLY A 51 11.97 3.89 -2.61
C GLY A 51 11.11 5.10 -3.01
N THR A 52 11.09 5.40 -4.31
CA THR A 52 10.43 6.59 -4.87
C THR A 52 8.90 6.58 -4.72
N ALA A 53 8.27 5.41 -4.51
CA ALA A 53 6.83 5.35 -4.20
C ALA A 53 6.54 5.93 -2.82
N LEU A 54 7.31 5.51 -1.83
CA LEU A 54 7.13 5.93 -0.44
C LEU A 54 7.39 7.43 -0.29
N ILE A 55 8.49 7.94 -0.85
CA ILE A 55 8.84 9.37 -0.81
C ILE A 55 7.70 10.23 -1.41
N TRP A 56 7.12 9.80 -2.53
CA TRP A 56 6.00 10.52 -3.15
C TRP A 56 4.74 10.49 -2.30
N TRP A 57 4.43 9.36 -1.68
CA TRP A 57 3.27 9.21 -0.82
C TRP A 57 3.38 10.07 0.45
N GLU A 58 4.53 10.07 1.10
CA GLU A 58 4.82 10.89 2.28
C GLU A 58 4.69 12.39 1.95
N SER A 59 5.25 12.82 0.81
CA SER A 59 5.09 14.20 0.33
C SER A 59 3.62 14.59 0.15
N LYS A 60 2.77 13.67 -0.33
CA LYS A 60 1.33 13.93 -0.51
C LYS A 60 0.57 13.98 0.81
N LEU A 61 0.93 13.14 1.78
CA LEU A 61 0.34 13.18 3.11
C LEU A 61 0.65 14.52 3.80
N GLN A 62 1.89 14.99 3.70
CA GLN A 62 2.29 16.28 4.26
C GLN A 62 1.50 17.44 3.63
N GLU A 63 1.36 17.46 2.29
CA GLU A 63 0.53 18.46 1.60
C GLU A 63 -0.93 18.46 2.09
N VAL A 64 -1.50 17.29 2.40
CA VAL A 64 -2.89 17.18 2.89
C VAL A 64 -3.01 17.70 4.33
N GLU A 65 -1.99 17.51 5.16
CA GLU A 65 -1.96 18.02 6.53
C GLU A 65 -1.80 19.54 6.59
N GLU A 66 -0.98 20.12 5.70
CA GLU A 66 -0.77 21.58 5.62
C GLU A 66 -1.99 22.35 5.08
N ASN A 67 -2.89 21.67 4.36
CA ASN A 67 -4.10 22.26 3.77
C ASN A 67 -5.39 21.99 4.58
N LYS A 68 -5.29 21.41 5.78
CA LYS A 68 -6.41 21.21 6.72
C LYS A 68 -6.54 22.37 7.70
#